data_AF-A0AAP6EKQ1-F1
#
_entry.id   AF-A0AAP6EKQ1-F1
#
_cell.length_a   1.000
_cell.length_b   1.000
_cell.length_c   1.000
_cell.angle_alpha   90.00
_cell.angle_beta   90.00
_cell.angle_gamma   90.00
#
_symmetry.space_group_name_H-M   'P 1'
#
loop_
_entity.id
_entity.type
_entity.pdbx_description
1 polymer ?
#
loop_
_entity_poly.entity_id
_entity_poly.type
_entity_poly.pdbx_seq_one_letter_code
_entity_poly.pdbx_strand_id
1 'polypeptide(L)'
;MDDHGDDFGPWGWESSSNPVHRTDEEWTQIARFIRQAANKVGPSLPLCLPGEPRQCGRTAQQHVLAWSAHLKAVAHHLIEQSTPSEARGAHAAGPLYQRRLAELREQSASEAASR
;
A
#
# COMPACT_ATOMS: atom_id res chain seq x y z
N MET A 1 -13.28 -7.03 -17.29
CA MET A 1 -13.20 -6.54 -15.91
C MET A 1 -11.73 -6.55 -15.57
N ASP A 2 -11.17 -5.39 -15.23
CA ASP A 2 -9.75 -5.29 -14.89
C ASP A 2 -9.57 -5.82 -13.46
N ASP A 3 -8.63 -6.74 -13.26
CA ASP A 3 -8.33 -7.31 -11.95
C ASP A 3 -7.82 -6.19 -11.02
N HIS A 4 -8.52 -6.01 -9.90
CA HIS A 4 -8.26 -4.96 -8.91
C HIS A 4 -7.85 -5.55 -7.55
N GLY A 5 -7.40 -6.80 -7.51
CA GLY A 5 -7.09 -7.51 -6.26
C GLY A 5 -8.37 -7.88 -5.50
N ASP A 6 -9.23 -8.68 -6.12
CA ASP A 6 -10.58 -9.00 -5.62
C ASP A 6 -10.59 -9.95 -4.39
N ASP A 7 -9.43 -10.27 -3.82
CA ASP A 7 -9.25 -11.17 -2.67
C ASP A 7 -9.58 -10.55 -1.30
N PHE A 8 -10.26 -9.41 -1.26
CA PHE A 8 -10.70 -8.81 0.00
C PHE A 8 -11.85 -9.63 0.61
N GLY A 9 -11.51 -10.64 1.40
CA GLY A 9 -12.46 -11.38 2.23
C GLY A 9 -13.14 -10.49 3.30
N PRO A 10 -14.23 -10.97 3.94
CA PRO A 10 -14.91 -10.24 5.00
C PRO A 10 -13.95 -9.98 6.17
N TRP A 11 -13.87 -8.71 6.60
CA TRP A 11 -13.05 -8.23 7.71
C TRP A 11 -13.59 -8.77 9.04
N GLY A 12 -13.35 -10.04 9.32
CA GLY A 12 -13.85 -10.72 10.51
C GLY A 12 -12.73 -11.11 11.45
N TRP A 13 -12.28 -10.17 12.31
CA TRP A 13 -11.58 -10.36 13.61
C TRP A 13 -10.56 -9.26 13.95
N GLU A 14 -10.94 -7.97 13.95
CA GLU A 14 -9.99 -6.94 14.40
C GLU A 14 -10.02 -6.77 15.93
N SER A 15 -8.92 -7.23 16.54
CA SER A 15 -8.45 -6.85 17.87
C SER A 15 -8.48 -5.32 18.05
N SER A 16 -8.61 -4.88 19.30
CA SER A 16 -8.71 -3.50 19.79
C SER A 16 -7.47 -2.63 19.51
N SER A 17 -7.07 -2.51 18.25
CA SER A 17 -6.14 -1.49 17.77
C SER A 17 -6.97 -0.33 17.22
N ASN A 18 -6.79 0.89 17.74
CA ASN A 18 -7.42 2.07 17.16
C ASN A 18 -6.96 2.21 15.71
N PRO A 19 -7.83 2.00 14.70
CA PRO A 19 -7.44 2.21 13.32
C PRO A 19 -7.02 3.67 13.16
N VAL A 20 -6.02 3.93 12.30
CA VAL A 20 -5.58 5.30 12.04
C VAL A 20 -6.76 6.08 11.47
N HIS A 21 -7.28 7.03 12.25
CA HIS A 21 -8.37 7.90 11.83
C HIS A 21 -7.83 8.91 10.82
N ARG A 22 -8.31 8.79 9.58
CA ARG A 22 -8.11 9.77 8.50
C ARG A 22 -9.46 10.13 7.91
N THR A 23 -9.57 11.35 7.41
CA THR A 23 -10.74 11.77 6.64
C THR A 23 -10.78 11.06 5.29
N ASP A 24 -11.95 11.02 4.65
CA ASP A 24 -12.10 10.46 3.31
C ASP A 24 -11.25 11.20 2.26
N GLU A 25 -11.04 12.52 2.45
CA GLU A 25 -10.19 13.34 1.59
C GLU A 25 -8.71 12.94 1.74
N GLU A 26 -8.25 12.76 2.97
CA GLU A 26 -6.89 12.27 3.25
C GLU A 26 -6.65 10.89 2.65
N TRP A 27 -7.61 9.96 2.82
CA TRP A 27 -7.53 8.64 2.19
C TRP A 27 -7.49 8.72 0.67
N THR A 28 -8.32 9.58 0.07
CA THR A 28 -8.36 9.79 -1.38
C THR A 28 -7.02 10.30 -1.89
N GLN A 29 -6.42 11.26 -1.18
CA GLN A 29 -5.14 11.82 -1.54
C GLN A 29 -4.00 10.79 -1.45
N ILE A 30 -3.97 10.00 -0.38
CA ILE A 30 -3.00 8.91 -0.23
C ILE A 30 -3.16 7.88 -1.36
N ALA A 31 -4.40 7.48 -1.66
CA ALA A 31 -4.66 6.53 -2.74
C ALA A 31 -4.12 7.07 -4.07
N ARG A 32 -4.37 8.34 -4.41
CA ARG A 32 -3.82 8.98 -5.63
C ARG A 32 -2.30 8.90 -5.68
N PHE A 33 -1.62 9.22 -4.58
CA PHE A 33 -0.15 9.19 -4.53
C PHE A 33 0.40 7.78 -4.69
N ILE A 34 -0.19 6.79 -4.02
CA ILE A 34 0.28 5.40 -4.12
C ILE A 34 0.06 4.87 -5.54
N ARG A 35 -1.09 5.19 -6.17
CA ARG A 35 -1.32 4.87 -7.58
C ARG A 35 -0.28 5.51 -8.49
N GLN A 36 0.03 6.80 -8.30
CA GLN A 36 1.03 7.50 -9.09
C GLN A 36 2.42 6.87 -8.92
N ALA A 37 2.79 6.49 -7.69
CA ALA A 37 4.04 5.79 -7.42
C ALA A 37 4.09 4.43 -8.13
N ALA A 38 3.03 3.61 -7.98
CA ALA A 38 2.91 2.33 -8.65
C ALA A 38 3.02 2.46 -10.19
N ASN A 39 2.31 3.42 -10.79
CA ASN A 39 2.34 3.67 -12.24
C ASN A 39 3.72 4.12 -12.76
N LYS A 40 4.59 4.66 -11.89
CA LYS A 40 5.95 5.07 -12.28
C LYS A 40 6.92 3.90 -12.35
N VAL A 41 6.66 2.82 -11.60
CA VAL A 41 7.58 1.68 -11.47
C VAL A 41 7.00 0.37 -12.00
N GLY A 42 5.72 0.35 -12.34
CA GLY A 42 5.01 -0.83 -12.83
C GLY A 42 3.89 -0.48 -13.81
N PRO A 43 3.00 -1.44 -14.11
CA PRO A 43 1.88 -1.24 -15.00
C PRO A 43 0.94 -0.12 -14.54
N SER A 44 0.23 0.48 -15.51
CA SER A 44 -0.74 1.53 -15.20
C SER A 44 -1.96 0.97 -14.47
N LEU A 45 -2.21 1.49 -13.28
CA LEU A 45 -3.40 1.25 -12.48
C LEU A 45 -4.57 2.16 -12.90
N PRO A 46 -5.82 1.72 -12.69
CA PRO A 46 -7.02 2.40 -13.17
C PRO A 46 -7.37 3.67 -12.37
N LEU A 47 -8.13 4.55 -13.04
CA LEU A 47 -8.70 5.77 -12.47
C LEU A 47 -10.10 5.52 -11.88
N CYS A 48 -10.16 4.97 -10.66
CA CYS A 48 -11.41 4.50 -10.03
C CYS A 48 -11.72 5.04 -8.62
N LEU A 49 -11.14 6.18 -8.22
CA LEU A 49 -11.48 6.89 -6.97
C LEU A 49 -12.74 7.76 -7.08
N PRO A 50 -13.29 8.27 -5.96
CA PRO A 50 -14.35 9.26 -5.98
C PRO A 50 -14.07 10.43 -6.94
N GLY A 51 -15.02 10.69 -7.84
CA GLY A 51 -14.92 11.75 -8.86
C GLY A 51 -14.10 11.37 -10.11
N GLU A 52 -13.57 10.14 -10.20
CA GLU A 52 -12.86 9.66 -11.39
C GLU A 52 -13.79 8.90 -12.37
N PRO A 53 -13.48 8.86 -13.68
CA PRO A 53 -14.37 8.32 -14.70
C PRO A 53 -14.79 6.85 -14.52
N ARG A 54 -13.99 6.05 -13.80
CA ARG A 54 -14.29 4.65 -13.50
C ARG A 54 -14.51 4.41 -12.01
N GLN A 55 -15.12 5.36 -11.29
CA GLN A 55 -15.44 5.22 -9.87
C GLN A 55 -16.15 3.89 -9.59
N CYS A 56 -15.47 2.99 -8.87
CA CYS A 56 -15.87 1.57 -8.76
C CYS A 56 -16.67 1.24 -7.49
N GLY A 57 -17.06 2.26 -6.72
CA GLY A 57 -17.83 2.11 -5.48
C GLY A 57 -17.02 1.68 -4.25
N ARG A 58 -15.73 1.34 -4.41
CA ARG A 58 -14.81 1.06 -3.29
C ARG A 58 -14.43 2.33 -2.54
N THR A 59 -14.15 2.19 -1.24
CA THR A 59 -13.68 3.32 -0.43
C THR A 59 -12.25 3.68 -0.81
N ALA A 60 -11.86 4.94 -0.57
CA ALA A 60 -10.48 5.37 -0.78
C ALA A 60 -9.47 4.56 0.05
N GLN A 61 -9.86 4.13 1.26
CA GLN A 61 -9.06 3.24 2.10
C GLN A 61 -8.81 1.87 1.42
N GLN A 62 -9.83 1.27 0.80
CA GLN A 62 -9.66 0.02 0.04
C GLN A 62 -8.68 0.21 -1.13
N HIS A 63 -8.74 1.35 -1.83
CA HIS A 63 -7.77 1.67 -2.87
C HIS A 63 -6.35 1.85 -2.33
N VAL A 64 -6.18 2.47 -1.15
CA VAL A 64 -4.87 2.52 -0.49
C VAL A 64 -4.32 1.13 -0.27
N LEU A 65 -5.12 0.19 0.26
CA LEU A 65 -4.67 -1.17 0.52
C LEU A 65 -4.28 -1.90 -0.78
N ALA A 66 -5.18 -1.91 -1.78
CA ALA A 66 -4.96 -2.60 -3.05
C ALA A 66 -3.73 -2.08 -3.79
N TRP A 67 -3.60 -0.76 -3.90
CA TRP A 67 -2.49 -0.15 -4.64
C TRP A 67 -1.18 -0.19 -3.85
N SER A 68 -1.22 -0.20 -2.51
CA SER A 68 -0.03 -0.44 -1.68
C SER A 68 0.50 -1.86 -1.88
N ALA A 69 -0.39 -2.85 -1.92
CA ALA A 69 0.00 -4.24 -2.18
C ALA A 69 0.62 -4.38 -3.58
N HIS A 70 0.01 -3.76 -4.59
CA HIS A 70 0.57 -3.70 -5.93
C HIS A 70 1.96 -3.06 -5.96
N LEU A 71 2.12 -1.87 -5.37
CA LEU A 71 3.40 -1.17 -5.30
C LEU A 71 4.47 -2.01 -4.59
N LYS A 72 4.10 -2.69 -3.49
CA LYS A 72 5.01 -3.58 -2.76
C LYS A 72 5.46 -4.75 -3.63
N ALA A 73 4.54 -5.38 -4.38
CA ALA A 73 4.87 -6.48 -5.28
C ALA A 73 5.81 -6.04 -6.41
N VAL A 74 5.51 -4.90 -7.06
CA VAL A 74 6.37 -4.35 -8.12
C VAL A 74 7.75 -4.00 -7.59
N ALA A 75 7.83 -3.34 -6.43
CA ALA A 75 9.12 -3.01 -5.81
C ALA A 75 9.92 -4.27 -5.43
N HIS A 76 9.26 -5.32 -4.94
CA HIS A 76 9.90 -6.59 -4.63
C HIS A 76 10.47 -7.25 -5.89
N HIS A 77 9.68 -7.29 -6.97
CA HIS A 77 10.12 -7.83 -8.24
C HIS A 77 11.34 -7.08 -8.81
N LEU A 78 11.35 -5.75 -8.69
CA LEU A 78 12.51 -4.92 -9.09
C LEU A 78 13.76 -5.23 -8.27
N ILE A 79 13.63 -5.51 -6.97
CA ILE A 79 14.75 -5.94 -6.12
C ILE A 79 15.33 -7.25 -6.64
N GLU A 80 14.47 -8.24 -6.93
CA GLU A 80 14.90 -9.53 -7.45
C GLU A 80 15.63 -9.38 -8.79
N GLN A 81 15.06 -8.62 -9.73
CA GLN A 81 15.67 -8.33 -11.03
C GLN A 81 17.00 -7.57 -10.93
N SER A 82 17.17 -6.76 -9.90
CA SER A 82 18.40 -5.97 -9.68
C SER A 82 19.49 -6.74 -8.95
N THR A 83 19.26 -8.03 -8.65
CA THR A 83 20.23 -8.89 -7.98
C THR A 83 20.50 -10.17 -8.79
N PRO A 84 21.68 -10.80 -8.63
CA PRO A 84 22.01 -12.03 -9.35
C PRO A 84 21.08 -13.24 -9.11
N SER A 85 20.22 -13.18 -8.11
CA SER A 85 19.28 -14.27 -7.74
C SER A 85 18.26 -13.76 -6.71
N GLU A 86 17.06 -14.33 -6.71
CA GLU A 86 16.00 -14.05 -5.73
C GLU A 86 16.48 -14.15 -4.27
N ALA A 87 17.22 -15.21 -3.92
CA ALA A 87 17.76 -15.41 -2.58
C ALA A 87 18.67 -14.26 -2.12
N ARG A 88 19.43 -13.67 -3.06
CA ARG A 88 20.33 -12.54 -2.79
C ARG A 88 19.57 -11.23 -2.64
N GLY A 89 18.52 -11.03 -3.45
CA GLY A 89 17.56 -9.93 -3.29
C GLY A 89 16.88 -9.96 -1.93
N ALA A 90 16.34 -11.12 -1.54
CA ALA A 90 15.70 -11.32 -0.24
C ALA A 90 16.67 -11.07 0.93
N HIS A 91 17.90 -11.58 0.85
CA HIS A 91 18.91 -11.36 1.88
C HIS A 91 19.33 -9.88 2.00
N ALA A 92 19.50 -9.17 0.89
CA ALA A 92 19.93 -7.78 0.90
C ALA A 92 18.81 -6.81 1.34
N ALA A 93 17.60 -6.98 0.82
CA ALA A 93 16.49 -6.07 1.07
C ALA A 93 15.71 -6.38 2.35
N GLY A 94 15.68 -7.64 2.79
CA GLY A 94 14.93 -8.09 3.97
C GLY A 94 15.26 -7.29 5.24
N PRO A 95 16.53 -7.22 5.68
CA PRO A 95 16.91 -6.46 6.87
C PRO A 95 16.63 -4.96 6.75
N LEU A 96 16.79 -4.38 5.55
CA LEU A 96 16.50 -2.97 5.29
C LEU A 96 15.00 -2.68 5.41
N TYR A 97 14.16 -3.53 4.82
CA TYR A 97 12.70 -3.44 4.94
C TYR A 97 12.25 -3.55 6.39
N GLN A 98 12.75 -4.54 7.14
CA GLN A 98 12.36 -4.74 8.53
C GLN A 98 12.73 -3.55 9.42
N ARG A 99 13.94 -3.02 9.26
CA ARG A 99 14.38 -1.81 9.97
C ARG A 99 13.48 -0.63 9.65
N ARG A 100 13.22 -0.38 8.37
CA ARG A 100 12.39 0.76 7.95
C ARG A 100 10.94 0.62 8.43
N LEU A 101 10.39 -0.59 8.42
CA LEU A 101 9.06 -0.86 8.93
C LEU A 101 8.95 -0.63 10.44
N ALA A 102 9.98 -1.00 11.20
CA ALA A 102 10.05 -0.73 12.64
C ALA A 102 10.05 0.78 12.92
N GLU A 103 10.92 1.53 12.24
CA GLU A 103 10.99 3.01 12.36
C GLU A 103 9.64 3.67 12.07
N LEU A 104 8.93 3.25 11.00
CA LEU A 104 7.62 3.82 10.64
C LEU A 104 6.55 3.54 11.71
N ARG A 105 6.62 2.37 12.36
CA ARG A 105 5.70 2.01 13.45
C ARG A 105 5.97 2.83 14.71
N GLU A 106 7.24 3.02 15.05
CA GLU A 106 7.66 3.87 16.17
C GLU A 106 7.23 5.33 15.96
N GLN A 107 7.44 5.88 14.76
CA GLN A 107 6.99 7.21 14.39
C GLN A 107 5.47 7.35 14.54
N SER A 108 4.71 6.39 14.02
CA SER A 108 3.25 6.37 14.12
C SER A 108 2.77 6.30 15.58
N ALA A 109 3.45 5.52 16.42
CA ALA A 109 3.14 5.43 17.85
C ALA A 109 3.44 6.74 18.59
N SER A 110 4.56 7.40 18.26
CA SER A 110 4.93 8.70 18.83
C SER A 110 3.94 9.79 18.43
N GLU A 111 3.49 9.81 17.18
CA GLU A 111 2.47 10.76 16.71
C GLU A 111 1.11 10.54 17.38
N ALA A 112 0.76 9.28 17.68
CA ALA A 112 -0.48 8.96 18.39
C ALA A 112 -0.41 9.37 19.87
N ALA A 113 0.75 9.23 20.52
CA ALA A 113 0.96 9.64 21.92
C ALA A 113 1.03 11.17 22.10
N SER A 114 1.27 11.93 21.02
CA SER A 114 1.37 13.39 21.04
C SER A 114 0.05 14.11 20.74
N ARG A 115 -1.04 13.37 20.43
CA ARG A 115 -2.39 13.89 20.19
C ARG A 115 -3.27 13.70 21.42
#